data_AF-A0A0V8TA02-F1
#
_entry.id   AF-A0A0V8TA02-F1
#
_cell.length_a   1.000
_cell.length_b   1.000
_cell.length_c   1.000
_cell.angle_alpha   90.00
_cell.angle_beta   90.00
_cell.angle_gamma   90.00
#
_symmetry.space_group_name_H-M   'P 1'
#
loop_
_entity.id
_entity.type
_entity.pdbx_description
1 polymer ?
#
loop_
_entity_poly.entity_id
_entity_poly.type
_entity_poly.pdbx_seq_one_letter_code
_entity_poly.pdbx_strand_id
1 'polypeptide(L)'
;MSDVAAVARVVGRGRRFARFAAVVAVLLAGGNLIAWGNRWYISTWHAGTAYGYDILDAAHSALVTGLVCLVVAAVAAVVGWRLRVVRAD
;
A
#
# COMPACT_ATOMS: atom_id res chain seq x y z
N MET A 1 -5.95 -13.77 35.52
CA MET A 1 -4.99 -12.64 35.32
C MET A 1 -3.97 -12.91 34.19
N SER A 2 -3.55 -14.15 33.96
CA SER A 2 -2.63 -14.54 32.86
C SER A 2 -3.16 -14.25 31.45
N ASP A 3 -4.44 -14.52 31.18
CA ASP A 3 -5.02 -14.40 29.84
C ASP A 3 -5.18 -12.96 29.36
N VAL A 4 -5.52 -12.04 30.27
CA VAL A 4 -5.67 -10.61 29.95
C VAL A 4 -4.34 -9.99 29.51
N ALA A 5 -3.22 -10.39 30.15
CA ALA A 5 -1.88 -9.93 29.79
C ALA A 5 -1.37 -10.55 28.47
N ALA A 6 -1.82 -11.75 28.12
CA ALA A 6 -1.52 -12.40 26.85
C ALA A 6 -2.28 -11.72 25.69
N VAL A 7 -3.59 -11.48 25.86
CA VAL A 7 -4.43 -10.77 24.89
C VAL A 7 -3.92 -9.34 24.67
N ALA A 8 -3.54 -8.62 25.73
CA ALA A 8 -3.01 -7.27 25.63
C ALA A 8 -1.72 -7.19 24.78
N ARG A 9 -0.85 -8.19 24.91
CA ARG A 9 0.41 -8.32 24.14
C ARG A 9 0.16 -8.64 22.67
N VAL A 10 -0.77 -9.55 22.37
CA VAL A 10 -1.13 -9.91 20.99
C VAL A 10 -1.72 -8.69 20.25
N VAL A 11 -2.64 -7.98 20.88
CA VAL A 11 -3.24 -6.76 20.31
C VAL A 11 -2.20 -5.64 20.15
N GLY A 12 -1.27 -5.50 21.11
CA GLY A 12 -0.17 -4.53 21.02
C GLY A 12 0.80 -4.81 19.87
N ARG A 13 1.15 -6.09 19.65
CA ARG A 13 1.94 -6.53 18.49
C ARG A 13 1.18 -6.32 17.18
N GLY A 14 -0.10 -6.69 17.12
CA GLY A 14 -0.96 -6.48 15.96
C GLY A 14 -1.04 -5.03 15.52
N ARG A 15 -1.13 -4.08 16.48
CA ARG A 15 -1.16 -2.64 16.19
C ARG A 15 0.14 -2.10 15.60
N ARG A 16 1.30 -2.52 16.12
CA ARG A 16 2.61 -2.12 15.57
C ARG A 16 2.80 -2.68 14.17
N PHE A 17 2.43 -3.94 13.97
CA PHE A 17 2.52 -4.60 12.67
C PHE A 17 1.60 -3.92 11.64
N ALA A 18 0.34 -3.63 11.99
CA ALA A 18 -0.59 -2.93 11.11
C ALA A 18 -0.09 -1.54 10.72
N ARG A 19 0.51 -0.78 11.66
CA ARG A 19 1.08 0.53 11.36
C ARG A 19 2.31 0.43 10.45
N PHE A 20 3.19 -0.54 10.70
CA PHE A 20 4.34 -0.80 9.85
C PHE A 20 3.91 -1.20 8.43
N ALA A 21 2.97 -2.14 8.31
CA ALA A 21 2.39 -2.57 7.04
C ALA A 21 1.76 -1.40 6.28
N ALA A 22 1.00 -0.53 6.97
CA ALA A 22 0.42 0.66 6.35
C ALA A 22 1.50 1.62 5.82
N VAL A 23 2.55 1.88 6.59
CA VAL A 23 3.66 2.75 6.15
C VAL A 23 4.39 2.15 4.94
N VAL A 24 4.73 0.86 4.99
CA VAL A 24 5.37 0.17 3.86
C VAL A 24 4.50 0.20 2.62
N ALA A 25 3.19 -0.07 2.77
CA ALA A 25 2.24 -0.02 1.66
C ALA A 25 2.11 1.39 1.06
N VAL A 26 2.13 2.45 1.87
CA VAL A 26 2.14 3.84 1.37
C VAL A 26 3.43 4.15 0.60
N LEU A 27 4.59 3.72 1.10
CA LEU A 27 5.87 3.93 0.41
C LEU A 27 5.91 3.18 -0.93
N LEU A 28 5.44 1.92 -0.95
CA LEU A 28 5.33 1.13 -2.18
C LEU A 28 4.34 1.77 -3.16
N ALA A 29 3.20 2.25 -2.69
CA ALA A 29 2.24 2.97 -3.52
C ALA A 29 2.87 4.22 -4.16
N GLY A 30 3.57 5.04 -3.36
CA GLY A 30 4.27 6.22 -3.85
C GLY A 30 5.33 5.88 -4.90
N GLY A 31 6.16 4.87 -4.63
CA GLY A 31 7.18 4.41 -5.59
C GLY A 31 6.58 3.92 -6.91
N ASN A 32 5.47 3.19 -6.85
CA ASN A 32 4.75 2.72 -8.03
C ASN A 32 4.10 3.88 -8.81
N LEU A 33 3.58 4.89 -8.13
CA LEU A 33 3.01 6.07 -8.80
C LEU A 33 4.09 6.90 -9.52
N ILE A 34 5.27 7.04 -8.92
CA ILE A 34 6.44 7.67 -9.56
C ILE A 34 6.87 6.85 -10.77
N ALA A 35 6.98 5.53 -10.64
CA ALA A 35 7.33 4.64 -11.73
C ALA A 35 6.31 4.69 -12.89
N TRP A 36 5.01 4.74 -12.57
CA TRP A 36 3.95 4.95 -13.55
C TRP A 36 4.14 6.27 -14.29
N GLY A 37 4.33 7.38 -13.56
CA GLY A 37 4.50 8.71 -14.17
C GLY A 37 5.70 8.77 -15.10
N ASN A 38 6.85 8.24 -14.68
CA ASN A 38 8.06 8.18 -15.52
C ASN A 38 7.85 7.33 -16.77
N ARG A 39 7.27 6.13 -16.62
CA ARG A 39 7.05 5.23 -17.77
C ARG A 39 6.02 5.80 -18.73
N TRP A 40 4.92 6.35 -18.22
CA TRP A 40 3.92 7.02 -19.04
C TRP A 40 4.54 8.20 -19.81
N TYR A 41 5.34 9.04 -19.15
CA TYR A 41 6.06 10.12 -19.82
C TYR A 41 6.97 9.59 -20.94
N ILE A 42 7.80 8.56 -20.68
CA ILE A 42 8.65 7.99 -21.74
C ILE A 42 7.82 7.38 -22.89
N SER A 43 6.67 6.77 -22.58
CA SER A 43 5.79 6.20 -23.61
C SER A 43 5.24 7.26 -24.57
N THR A 44 4.99 8.49 -24.10
CA THR A 44 4.49 9.57 -24.97
C THR A 44 5.57 10.09 -25.92
N TRP A 45 6.85 10.08 -25.51
CA TRP A 45 7.98 10.38 -26.41
C TRP A 45 8.17 9.35 -27.52
N HIS A 46 7.71 8.11 -27.29
CA HIS A 46 7.82 6.99 -28.23
C HIS A 46 6.45 6.56 -28.79
N ALA A 47 5.47 7.47 -28.82
CA ALA A 47 4.12 7.16 -29.26
C ALA A 47 4.08 6.60 -30.69
N GLY A 48 3.30 5.54 -30.89
CA GLY A 48 3.17 4.85 -32.19
C GLY A 48 4.28 3.86 -32.51
N THR A 49 5.25 3.66 -31.62
CA THR A 49 6.29 2.61 -31.75
C THR A 49 5.97 1.41 -30.87
N ALA A 50 6.45 0.22 -31.25
CA ALA A 50 6.34 -0.99 -30.42
C ALA A 50 6.91 -0.78 -29.01
N TYR A 51 8.09 -0.15 -28.92
CA TYR A 51 8.73 0.21 -27.65
C TYR A 51 7.86 1.12 -26.77
N GLY A 52 7.17 2.10 -27.37
CA GLY A 52 6.23 2.97 -26.66
C GLY A 52 5.05 2.20 -26.05
N TYR A 53 4.52 1.21 -26.77
CA TYR A 53 3.45 0.34 -26.25
C TYR A 53 3.93 -0.56 -25.11
N ASP A 54 5.13 -1.14 -25.20
CA ASP A 54 5.72 -1.95 -24.12
C ASP A 54 5.90 -1.14 -22.83
N ILE A 55 6.38 0.09 -22.95
CA ILE A 55 6.55 0.99 -21.79
C ILE A 55 5.18 1.39 -21.21
N LEU A 56 4.18 1.62 -22.06
CA LEU A 56 2.84 1.98 -21.61
C LEU A 56 2.19 0.84 -20.80
N ASP A 57 2.38 -0.41 -21.22
CA ASP A 57 1.92 -1.58 -20.46
C ASP A 57 2.65 -1.72 -19.12
N ALA A 58 3.96 -1.47 -19.11
CA ALA A 58 4.76 -1.40 -17.88
C ALA A 58 4.33 -0.24 -16.97
N ALA A 59 3.84 0.87 -17.52
CA ALA A 59 3.24 1.97 -16.75
C ALA A 59 1.92 1.50 -16.14
N HIS A 60 1.06 0.85 -16.91
CA HIS A 60 -0.23 0.33 -16.44
C HIS A 60 -0.05 -0.65 -15.27
N SER A 61 0.90 -1.58 -15.40
CA SER A 61 1.25 -2.54 -14.34
C SER A 61 1.72 -1.87 -13.06
N ALA A 62 2.53 -0.80 -13.16
CA ALA A 62 2.95 -0.01 -12.00
C ALA A 62 1.76 0.70 -11.34
N LEU A 63 0.86 1.30 -12.13
CA LEU A 63 -0.34 1.97 -11.62
C LEU A 63 -1.23 1.00 -10.84
N VAL A 64 -1.53 -0.16 -11.41
CA VAL A 64 -2.36 -1.20 -10.77
C VAL A 64 -1.71 -1.66 -9.46
N THR A 65 -0.40 -1.92 -9.48
CA THR A 65 0.34 -2.33 -8.27
C THR A 65 0.30 -1.25 -7.19
N GLY A 66 0.46 0.02 -7.59
CA GLY A 66 0.36 1.17 -6.68
C GLY A 66 -1.03 1.30 -6.05
N LEU A 67 -2.09 1.14 -6.84
CA LEU A 67 -3.48 1.16 -6.35
C LEU A 67 -3.76 0.02 -5.38
N VAL A 68 -3.30 -1.20 -5.67
CA VAL A 68 -3.44 -2.34 -4.75
C VAL A 68 -2.73 -2.05 -3.42
N CYS A 69 -1.53 -1.48 -3.45
CA CYS A 69 -0.82 -1.07 -2.24
C CYS A 69 -1.61 -0.02 -1.44
N LEU A 70 -2.24 0.96 -2.10
CA LEU A 70 -3.10 1.94 -1.42
C LEU A 70 -4.32 1.30 -0.76
N VAL A 71 -4.97 0.35 -1.44
CA VAL A 71 -6.10 -0.39 -0.86
C VAL A 71 -5.67 -1.16 0.39
N VAL A 72 -4.53 -1.86 0.33
CA VAL A 72 -3.97 -2.56 1.50
C VAL A 72 -3.65 -1.59 2.64
N ALA A 73 -3.05 -0.43 2.32
CA ALA A 73 -2.79 0.62 3.31
C ALA A 73 -4.08 1.13 3.97
N ALA A 74 -5.13 1.37 3.18
CA ALA A 74 -6.43 1.82 3.66
C ALA A 74 -7.08 0.77 4.58
N VAL A 75 -7.08 -0.51 4.19
CA VAL A 75 -7.59 -1.60 5.02
C VAL A 75 -6.81 -1.69 6.33
N ALA A 76 -5.47 -1.62 6.29
CA ALA A 76 -4.65 -1.63 7.50
C ALA A 76 -4.95 -0.43 8.43
N ALA A 77 -5.20 0.75 7.86
CA ALA A 77 -5.60 1.95 8.61
C ALA A 77 -6.98 1.78 9.26
N VAL A 78 -7.97 1.25 8.52
CA VAL A 78 -9.32 0.98 9.04
C VAL A 78 -9.27 -0.07 10.16
N VAL A 79 -8.53 -1.16 9.99
CA VAL A 79 -8.33 -2.17 11.05
C VAL A 79 -7.66 -1.55 12.27
N GLY A 80 -6.62 -0.73 12.07
CA GLY A 80 -5.96 0.00 13.15
C GLY A 80 -6.88 0.97 13.90
N TRP A 81 -7.82 1.61 13.18
CA TRP A 81 -8.86 2.47 13.76
C TRP A 81 -9.88 1.66 14.56
N ARG A 82 -10.40 0.57 14.01
CA ARG A 82 -11.39 -0.30 14.69
C ARG A 82 -10.83 -0.88 15.99
N LEU A 83 -9.56 -1.30 15.99
CA LEU A 83 -8.85 -1.75 17.20
C LEU A 83 -8.65 -0.64 18.25
N ARG A 84 -8.64 0.64 17.84
CA ARG A 84 -8.59 1.77 18.78
C ARG A 84 -9.94 2.01 19.44
N VAL A 85 -11.03 1.92 18.67
CA VAL A 85 -12.40 2.20 19.16
C VAL A 85 -12.86 1.13 20.16
N VAL A 86 -12.67 -0.16 19.86
CA VAL A 86 -13.12 -1.28 20.72
C VAL A 86 -12.41 -1.33 22.10
N ARG A 87 -11.30 -0.61 22.28
CA ARG A 87 -10.56 -0.52 23.54
C ARG A 87 -10.90 0.71 24.39
N ALA A 88 -11.67 1.64 23.83
CA ALA A 88 -12.10 2.85 24.53
C ALA A 88 -13.41 2.65 25.30
N ASP A 89 -14.12 1.54 25.03
CA ASP A 89 -15.29 1.04 25.76
C ASP A 89 -14.88 -0.05 26.77
#